data_AF-A0A2V7DGN0-F1
#
_entry.id   AF-A0A2V7DGN0-F1
#
_cell.length_a   1.000
_cell.length_b   1.000
_cell.length_c   1.000
_cell.angle_alpha   90.00
_cell.angle_beta   90.00
_cell.angle_gamma   90.00
#
_symmetry.space_group_name_H-M   'P 1'
#
loop_
_entity.id
_entity.type
_entity.pdbx_description
1 polymer ?
#
loop_
_entity_poly.entity_id
_entity_poly.type
_entity_poly.pdbx_seq_one_letter_code
_entity_poly.pdbx_strand_id
1 'polypeptide(L)'
;MFELIHRIPDPWRQLTDVLIAPLAWIPVMQHTLWDFFFAPGPWWLLTGKYIFLVFPALLAVAAVWCTQLSLYTLPFRSARVQFIPTMMLTWWDAARAVWIYWVGMFRFVGVALGWAVTFSTFVVKLVLEVFRQVVLMPFTMTGRMTQTYFRPGVPWVAFVMLVFWCALEAAIFSYTLMPTVTELLTDLVGGESTAHYTTPILYCFLLLLVMGSFACVQSLMDALKKKDFKSIIQMVIVELFVMFFEVMFLYRELIDALTPWISQQTGMKMGLTFTLALSAFGWIGIRGMTWFLFGQYGTPPMLAFISRQPIVDEDDPRLAAAAAKPAPAWWRQPVEELKKEIDWLHAKSEELLDYLVLPVLQIAAAALNFGMVLVASRQVFSLPFKEGKEITQTWDILQTLHLPRKQATL
;
A
#
# COMPACT_ATOMS: atom_id res chain seq x y z
N MET A 1 38.01 -27.40 11.37
CA MET A 1 39.37 -27.37 10.78
C MET A 1 40.45 -27.78 11.80
N PHE A 2 40.37 -27.36 13.07
CA PHE A 2 41.37 -27.69 14.11
C PHE A 2 41.36 -29.15 14.64
N GLU A 3 40.29 -29.92 14.47
CA GLU A 3 40.26 -31.33 14.89
C GLU A 3 41.10 -32.27 14.00
N LEU A 4 41.31 -31.91 12.73
CA LEU A 4 42.15 -32.69 11.80
C LEU A 4 43.64 -32.60 12.15
N ILE A 5 44.07 -31.51 12.79
CA ILE A 5 45.47 -31.27 13.21
C ILE A 5 45.87 -32.20 14.37
N HIS A 6 44.89 -32.65 15.17
CA HIS A 6 45.12 -33.58 16.29
C HIS A 6 45.34 -35.03 15.85
N ARG A 7 45.10 -35.37 14.58
CA ARG A 7 45.35 -36.70 14.01
C ARG A 7 46.72 -36.84 13.32
N ILE A 8 47.51 -35.77 13.28
CA ILE A 8 48.81 -35.75 12.59
C ILE A 8 49.91 -36.20 13.58
N PRO A 9 50.84 -37.09 13.17
CA PRO A 9 51.94 -37.54 14.02
C PRO A 9 52.81 -36.37 14.52
N ASP A 10 53.26 -36.45 15.79
CA ASP A 10 54.02 -35.39 16.48
C ASP A 10 55.18 -34.73 15.70
N PRO A 11 56.03 -35.44 14.93
CA PRO A 11 57.14 -34.80 14.21
C PRO A 11 56.67 -33.90 13.05
N TRP A 12 55.49 -34.14 12.49
CA TRP A 12 54.94 -33.35 11.40
C TRP A 12 54.09 -32.18 11.91
N ARG A 13 53.68 -32.21 13.18
CA ARG A 13 52.78 -31.21 13.76
C ARG A 13 53.37 -29.79 13.71
N GLN A 14 54.64 -29.63 14.06
CA GLN A 14 55.33 -28.33 14.00
C GLN A 14 55.44 -27.78 12.58
N LEU A 15 55.74 -28.65 11.60
CA LEU A 15 55.77 -28.28 10.18
C LEU A 15 54.38 -27.88 9.68
N THR A 16 53.36 -28.63 10.10
CA THR A 16 51.96 -28.36 9.72
C THR A 16 51.46 -27.06 10.34
N ASP A 17 51.82 -26.77 11.60
CA ASP A 17 51.48 -25.51 12.28
C ASP A 17 52.13 -24.31 11.59
N VAL A 18 53.39 -24.40 11.18
CA VAL A 18 54.07 -23.34 10.42
C VAL A 18 53.44 -23.15 9.03
N LEU A 19 53.07 -24.25 8.36
CA LEU A 19 52.41 -24.20 7.05
C LEU A 19 50.98 -23.64 7.14
N ILE A 20 50.24 -23.90 8.21
CA ILE A 20 48.84 -23.46 8.38
C ILE A 20 48.77 -22.08 9.05
N ALA A 21 49.81 -21.62 9.74
CA ALA A 21 49.84 -20.33 10.44
C ALA A 21 49.34 -19.13 9.60
N PRO A 22 49.70 -18.98 8.30
CA PRO A 22 49.18 -17.90 7.45
C PRO A 22 47.67 -18.01 7.14
N LEU A 23 47.06 -19.19 7.28
CA LEU A 23 45.63 -19.45 7.06
C LEU A 23 44.82 -19.51 8.36
N ALA A 24 45.44 -19.87 9.48
CA ALA A 24 44.76 -20.16 10.75
C ALA A 24 43.95 -18.98 11.30
N TRP A 25 44.38 -17.76 11.01
CA TRP A 25 43.75 -16.53 11.51
C TRP A 25 42.56 -16.07 10.67
N ILE A 26 42.42 -16.53 9.41
CA ILE A 26 41.37 -16.09 8.49
C ILE A 26 39.97 -16.52 8.98
N PRO A 27 39.73 -17.78 9.43
CA PRO A 27 38.43 -18.18 9.99
C PRO A 27 38.05 -17.40 11.25
N VAL A 28 39.02 -17.04 12.08
CA VAL A 28 38.80 -16.21 13.28
C VAL A 28 38.37 -14.81 12.86
N MET A 29 39.07 -14.19 11.91
CA MET A 29 38.68 -12.89 11.33
C MET A 29 37.26 -12.94 10.74
N GLN A 30 36.91 -14.01 10.01
CA GLN A 30 35.56 -14.19 9.46
C GLN A 30 34.51 -14.27 10.57
N HIS A 31 34.77 -15.03 11.64
CA HIS A 31 33.86 -15.13 12.78
C HIS A 31 33.65 -13.77 13.44
N THR A 32 34.73 -13.01 13.68
CA THR A 32 34.64 -11.65 14.26
C THR A 32 33.84 -10.70 13.37
N LEU A 33 34.00 -10.79 12.05
CA LEU A 33 33.19 -10.01 11.10
C LEU A 33 31.72 -10.42 11.15
N TRP A 34 31.41 -11.73 11.18
CA TRP A 34 30.05 -12.24 11.29
C TRP A 34 29.38 -11.78 12.58
N ASP A 35 30.07 -11.86 13.71
CA ASP A 35 29.59 -11.36 15.00
C ASP A 35 29.30 -9.86 14.94
N PHE A 36 30.20 -9.09 14.31
CA PHE A 36 29.99 -7.65 14.10
C PHE A 36 28.72 -7.37 13.26
N PHE A 37 28.42 -8.16 12.23
CA PHE A 37 27.21 -8.00 11.43
C PHE A 37 25.93 -8.43 12.16
N PHE A 38 25.97 -9.48 12.96
CA PHE A 38 24.79 -9.96 13.71
C PHE A 38 24.60 -9.33 15.09
N ALA A 39 25.53 -8.50 15.55
CA ALA A 39 25.37 -7.75 16.79
C ALA A 39 24.06 -6.94 16.79
N PRO A 40 23.20 -7.11 17.82
CA PRO A 40 21.92 -6.44 17.91
C PRO A 40 22.10 -4.92 18.10
N GLY A 41 21.19 -4.14 17.51
CA GLY A 41 21.23 -2.68 17.60
C GLY A 41 19.97 -2.03 17.03
N PRO A 42 19.89 -0.69 17.03
CA PRO A 42 18.81 0.03 16.39
C PRO A 42 18.69 -0.32 14.90
N TRP A 43 17.46 -0.41 14.39
CA TRP A 43 17.20 -0.85 13.01
C TRP A 43 17.91 0.01 11.96
N TRP A 44 18.01 1.34 12.16
CA TRP A 44 18.70 2.25 11.25
C TRP A 44 20.23 2.00 11.19
N LEU A 45 20.84 1.67 12.34
CA LEU A 45 22.25 1.29 12.45
C LEU A 45 22.53 -0.04 11.76
N LEU A 46 21.64 -1.01 11.94
CA LEU A 46 21.70 -2.29 11.25
C LEU A 46 21.64 -2.09 9.73
N THR A 47 20.64 -1.35 9.23
CA THR A 47 20.50 -1.06 7.79
C THR A 47 21.73 -0.34 7.23
N GLY A 48 22.24 0.69 7.92
CA GLY A 48 23.47 1.39 7.52
C GLY A 48 24.68 0.46 7.49
N LYS A 49 24.87 -0.37 8.52
CA LYS A 49 25.95 -1.36 8.59
C LYS A 49 25.90 -2.33 7.42
N TYR A 50 24.72 -2.88 7.11
CA TYR A 50 24.57 -3.81 5.99
C TYR A 50 24.81 -3.14 4.65
N ILE A 51 24.21 -1.97 4.41
CA ILE A 51 24.31 -1.27 3.12
C ILE A 51 25.74 -0.77 2.87
N PHE A 52 26.47 -0.24 3.86
CA PHE A 52 27.78 0.37 3.60
C PHE A 52 28.98 -0.57 3.76
N LEU A 53 28.85 -1.66 4.53
CA LEU A 53 30.01 -2.48 4.92
C LEU A 53 29.99 -3.92 4.39
N VAL A 54 28.85 -4.46 3.95
CA VAL A 54 28.79 -5.87 3.48
C VAL A 54 29.67 -6.09 2.25
N PHE A 55 29.51 -5.28 1.21
CA PHE A 55 30.27 -5.44 -0.03
C PHE A 55 31.79 -5.21 0.17
N PRO A 56 32.22 -4.15 0.89
CA PRO A 56 33.63 -4.01 1.27
C PRO A 56 34.17 -5.16 2.13
N ALA A 57 33.39 -5.67 3.09
CA ALA A 57 33.81 -6.78 3.94
C ALA A 57 33.98 -8.08 3.16
N LEU A 58 33.06 -8.39 2.23
CA LEU A 58 33.17 -9.54 1.34
C LEU A 58 34.39 -9.43 0.43
N LEU A 59 34.67 -8.25 -0.12
CA LEU A 59 35.88 -8.01 -0.91
C LEU A 59 37.15 -8.20 -0.07
N ALA A 60 37.17 -7.69 1.17
CA ALA A 60 38.33 -7.84 2.06
C ALA A 60 38.59 -9.33 2.39
N VAL A 61 37.55 -10.09 2.68
CA VAL A 61 37.64 -11.54 2.90
C VAL A 61 38.18 -12.24 1.65
N ALA A 62 37.64 -11.94 0.47
CA ALA A 62 38.10 -12.51 -0.79
C ALA A 62 39.57 -12.16 -1.10
N ALA A 63 39.96 -10.89 -0.91
CA ALA A 63 41.33 -10.41 -1.12
C ALA A 63 42.33 -11.09 -0.18
N VAL A 64 41.98 -11.27 1.10
CA VAL A 64 42.79 -11.97 2.10
C VAL A 64 42.94 -13.45 1.73
N TRP A 65 41.87 -14.13 1.32
CA TRP A 65 41.97 -15.52 0.85
C TRP A 65 42.85 -15.65 -0.39
N CYS A 66 42.65 -14.79 -1.39
CA CYS A 66 43.44 -14.84 -2.63
C CYS A 66 44.92 -14.51 -2.40
N THR A 67 45.25 -13.56 -1.53
CA THR A 67 46.64 -13.27 -1.19
C THR A 67 47.32 -14.42 -0.46
N GLN A 68 46.66 -14.99 0.55
CA GLN A 68 47.25 -16.07 1.33
C GLN A 68 47.38 -17.36 0.52
N LEU A 69 46.39 -17.70 -0.31
CA LEU A 69 46.50 -18.82 -1.26
C LEU A 69 47.60 -18.59 -2.29
N SER A 70 47.82 -17.35 -2.72
CA SER A 70 48.89 -17.05 -3.65
C SER A 70 50.28 -17.29 -3.06
N LEU A 71 50.47 -17.10 -1.75
CA LEU A 71 51.72 -17.36 -1.05
C LEU A 71 52.20 -18.81 -1.20
N TYR A 72 51.27 -19.78 -1.16
CA TYR A 72 51.59 -21.20 -1.37
C TYR A 72 51.86 -21.57 -2.83
N THR A 73 51.39 -20.76 -3.79
CA THR A 73 51.60 -21.02 -5.22
C THR A 73 52.82 -20.28 -5.79
N LEU A 74 53.38 -19.31 -5.06
CA LEU A 74 54.61 -18.59 -5.41
C LEU A 74 55.80 -19.50 -5.74
N PRO A 75 56.08 -20.61 -5.01
CA PRO A 75 57.22 -21.48 -5.31
C PRO A 75 57.12 -22.22 -6.64
N PHE A 76 55.93 -22.27 -7.25
CA PHE A 76 55.67 -23.02 -8.48
C PHE A 76 55.41 -22.09 -9.69
N ARG A 77 55.43 -20.76 -9.48
CA ARG A 77 55.09 -19.77 -10.50
C ARG A 77 56.32 -19.26 -11.25
N SER A 78 56.22 -19.15 -12.57
CA SER A 78 57.30 -18.71 -13.47
C SER A 78 57.54 -17.19 -13.47
N ALA A 79 56.50 -16.38 -13.23
CA ALA A 79 56.55 -14.91 -13.26
C ALA A 79 56.59 -14.25 -11.86
N ARG A 80 57.50 -14.68 -10.97
CA ARG A 80 57.51 -14.26 -9.55
C ARG A 80 57.73 -12.77 -9.34
N VAL A 81 58.62 -12.17 -10.14
CA VAL A 81 59.01 -10.76 -10.01
C VAL A 81 57.88 -9.82 -10.44
N GLN A 82 57.08 -10.20 -11.44
CA GLN A 82 55.94 -9.42 -11.92
C GLN A 82 54.68 -9.61 -11.05
N PHE A 83 54.62 -10.70 -10.29
CA PHE A 83 53.46 -11.02 -9.46
C PHE A 83 53.30 -10.08 -8.25
N ILE A 84 54.40 -9.78 -7.53
CA ILE A 84 54.39 -8.89 -6.37
C ILE A 84 53.83 -7.49 -6.70
N PRO A 85 54.33 -6.78 -7.73
CA PRO A 85 53.79 -5.47 -8.09
C PRO A 85 52.34 -5.55 -8.60
N THR A 86 51.97 -6.61 -9.33
CA THR A 86 50.58 -6.83 -9.76
C THR A 86 49.63 -7.02 -8.58
N MET A 87 50.06 -7.78 -7.57
CA MET A 87 49.29 -7.98 -6.34
C MET A 87 49.15 -6.68 -5.54
N MET A 88 50.20 -5.86 -5.48
CA MET A 88 50.16 -4.56 -4.80
C MET A 88 49.22 -3.58 -5.53
N LEU A 89 49.24 -3.57 -6.87
CA LEU A 89 48.30 -2.81 -7.68
C LEU A 89 46.85 -3.27 -7.50
N THR A 90 46.58 -4.59 -7.41
CA THR A 90 45.22 -5.08 -7.14
C THR A 90 44.69 -4.64 -5.77
N TRP A 91 45.53 -4.60 -4.74
CA TRP A 91 45.14 -4.08 -3.42
C TRP A 91 44.82 -2.59 -3.46
N TRP A 92 45.60 -1.85 -4.22
CA TRP A 92 45.38 -0.42 -4.43
C TRP A 92 44.08 -0.14 -5.20
N ASP A 93 43.81 -0.90 -6.26
CA ASP A 93 42.56 -0.79 -7.02
C ASP A 93 41.35 -1.21 -6.18
N ALA A 94 41.50 -2.21 -5.31
CA ALA A 94 40.46 -2.61 -4.38
C ALA A 94 40.14 -1.53 -3.33
N ALA A 95 41.16 -0.87 -2.77
CA ALA A 95 40.97 0.26 -1.87
C ALA A 95 40.25 1.43 -2.57
N ARG A 96 40.61 1.73 -3.82
CA ARG A 96 39.92 2.72 -4.65
C ARG A 96 38.47 2.34 -4.94
N ALA A 97 38.20 1.06 -5.23
CA ALA A 97 36.84 0.58 -5.48
C ALA A 97 35.95 0.71 -4.22
N VAL A 98 36.49 0.40 -3.03
CA VAL A 98 35.79 0.60 -1.76
C VAL A 98 35.53 2.09 -1.49
N TRP A 99 36.48 2.96 -1.83
CA TRP A 99 36.28 4.40 -1.69
C TRP A 99 35.18 4.93 -2.62
N ILE A 100 35.20 4.57 -3.91
CA ILE A 100 34.18 4.99 -4.89
C ILE A 100 32.81 4.42 -4.50
N TYR A 101 32.77 3.21 -3.92
CA TYR A 101 31.57 2.62 -3.37
C TYR A 101 30.95 3.48 -2.27
N TRP A 102 31.73 3.93 -1.29
CA TRP A 102 31.22 4.82 -0.25
C TRP A 102 30.73 6.15 -0.81
N VAL A 103 31.49 6.80 -1.69
CA VAL A 103 31.08 8.06 -2.33
C VAL A 103 29.79 7.89 -3.13
N GLY A 104 29.68 6.79 -3.89
CA GLY A 104 28.47 6.43 -4.65
C GLY A 104 27.27 6.22 -3.74
N MET A 105 27.45 5.51 -2.62
CA MET A 105 26.39 5.25 -1.65
C MET A 105 25.93 6.53 -0.92
N PHE A 106 26.85 7.40 -0.52
CA PHE A 106 26.49 8.69 0.07
C PHE A 106 25.73 9.58 -0.92
N ARG A 107 26.14 9.59 -2.20
CA ARG A 107 25.40 10.31 -3.25
C ARG A 107 24.00 9.74 -3.43
N PHE A 108 23.86 8.41 -3.47
CA PHE A 108 22.58 7.72 -3.57
C PHE A 108 21.65 8.10 -2.40
N VAL A 109 22.13 8.06 -1.16
CA VAL A 109 21.34 8.43 0.03
C VAL A 109 20.93 9.90 -0.02
N GLY A 110 21.83 10.81 -0.41
CA GLY A 110 21.52 12.23 -0.54
C GLY A 110 20.44 12.51 -1.59
N VAL A 111 20.54 11.85 -2.75
CA VAL A 111 19.54 11.96 -3.83
C VAL A 111 18.19 11.36 -3.39
N ALA A 112 18.21 10.18 -2.77
CA ALA A 112 17.00 9.50 -2.30
C ALA A 112 16.25 10.33 -1.23
N LEU A 113 16.98 10.94 -0.28
CA LEU A 113 16.39 11.83 0.72
C LEU A 113 15.81 13.10 0.08
N GLY A 114 16.54 13.72 -0.85
CA GLY A 114 16.06 14.89 -1.60
C GLY A 114 14.75 14.58 -2.35
N TRP A 115 14.66 13.41 -2.97
CA TRP A 115 13.47 13.00 -3.71
C TRP A 115 12.31 12.55 -2.81
N ALA A 116 12.59 11.95 -1.66
CA ALA A 116 11.55 11.64 -0.66
C ALA A 116 10.86 12.92 -0.16
N VAL A 117 11.60 14.00 0.00
CA VAL A 117 11.04 15.32 0.36
C VAL A 117 10.18 15.89 -0.78
N THR A 118 10.62 15.81 -2.04
CA THR A 118 9.80 16.29 -3.16
C THR A 118 8.54 15.43 -3.36
N PHE A 119 8.66 14.12 -3.20
CA PHE A 119 7.54 13.19 -3.33
C PHE A 119 6.52 13.37 -2.20
N SER A 120 6.96 13.49 -0.95
CA SER A 120 6.06 13.76 0.18
C SER A 120 5.35 15.12 0.02
N THR A 121 6.07 16.16 -0.41
CA THR A 121 5.46 17.47 -0.71
C THR A 121 4.41 17.35 -1.81
N PHE A 122 4.67 16.54 -2.83
CA PHE A 122 3.71 16.27 -3.90
C PHE A 122 2.46 15.52 -3.39
N VAL A 123 2.63 14.43 -2.64
CA VAL A 123 1.50 13.67 -2.05
C VAL A 123 0.65 14.58 -1.17
N VAL A 124 1.28 15.43 -0.36
CA VAL A 124 0.56 16.40 0.47
C VAL A 124 -0.23 17.37 -0.40
N LYS A 125 0.33 17.89 -1.50
CA LYS A 125 -0.40 18.76 -2.44
C LYS A 125 -1.59 18.03 -3.08
N LEU A 126 -1.40 16.79 -3.53
CA LEU A 126 -2.45 16.00 -4.16
C LEU A 126 -3.58 15.68 -3.17
N VAL A 127 -3.26 15.24 -1.95
CA VAL A 127 -4.24 15.00 -0.90
C VAL A 127 -4.97 16.29 -0.53
N LEU A 128 -4.26 17.42 -0.43
CA LEU A 128 -4.86 18.71 -0.14
C LEU A 128 -5.79 19.18 -1.27
N GLU A 129 -5.42 18.93 -2.52
CA GLU A 129 -6.25 19.27 -3.69
C GLU A 129 -7.48 18.36 -3.77
N VAL A 130 -7.35 17.06 -3.50
CA VAL A 130 -8.49 16.12 -3.40
C VAL A 130 -9.41 16.49 -2.22
N PHE A 131 -8.85 16.83 -1.06
CA PHE A 131 -9.62 17.26 0.10
C PHE A 131 -10.36 18.57 -0.19
N ARG A 132 -9.66 19.56 -0.75
CA ARG A 132 -10.27 20.81 -1.24
C ARG A 132 -11.36 20.51 -2.27
N GLN A 133 -11.16 19.55 -3.16
CA GLN A 133 -12.16 19.15 -4.16
C GLN A 133 -13.37 18.47 -3.55
N VAL A 134 -13.23 17.60 -2.55
CA VAL A 134 -14.37 17.00 -1.83
C VAL A 134 -15.19 18.08 -1.11
N VAL A 135 -14.50 19.06 -0.52
CA VAL A 135 -15.15 20.20 0.16
C VAL A 135 -15.79 21.18 -0.82
N LEU A 136 -15.17 21.44 -1.99
CA LEU A 136 -15.66 22.38 -3.01
C LEU A 136 -16.59 21.75 -4.06
N MET A 137 -16.65 20.42 -4.16
CA MET A 137 -17.57 19.67 -5.02
C MET A 137 -19.02 20.10 -4.84
N PRO A 138 -19.57 20.21 -3.60
CA PRO A 138 -20.93 20.69 -3.42
C PRO A 138 -21.12 22.13 -3.94
N PHE A 139 -20.12 23.02 -3.80
CA PHE A 139 -20.25 24.42 -4.22
C PHE A 139 -20.11 24.64 -5.73
N THR A 140 -19.22 23.90 -6.39
CA THR A 140 -18.93 24.04 -7.83
C THR A 140 -19.95 23.31 -8.71
N MET A 141 -20.45 22.16 -8.25
CA MET A 141 -21.62 21.50 -8.86
C MET A 141 -22.88 22.35 -8.68
N THR A 142 -23.03 23.03 -7.54
CA THR A 142 -24.10 24.02 -7.33
C THR A 142 -24.04 25.07 -8.43
N GLY A 143 -22.94 25.77 -8.67
CA GLY A 143 -22.88 26.86 -9.68
C GLY A 143 -23.30 26.48 -11.12
N ARG A 144 -23.02 25.24 -11.59
CA ARG A 144 -23.40 24.78 -12.94
C ARG A 144 -24.77 24.12 -13.02
N MET A 145 -25.26 23.49 -11.95
CA MET A 145 -26.68 23.12 -11.85
C MET A 145 -27.56 24.35 -11.56
N THR A 146 -26.99 25.44 -11.02
CA THR A 146 -27.75 26.66 -10.70
C THR A 146 -28.32 27.34 -11.92
N GLN A 147 -27.56 27.33 -13.02
CA GLN A 147 -28.01 27.96 -14.26
C GLN A 147 -28.97 27.12 -15.08
N THR A 148 -29.04 25.81 -14.86
CA THR A 148 -29.88 24.91 -15.68
C THR A 148 -31.13 24.41 -14.95
N TYR A 149 -31.21 24.50 -13.61
CA TYR A 149 -32.28 23.83 -12.85
C TYR A 149 -33.01 24.63 -11.77
N PHE A 150 -32.75 25.94 -11.59
CA PHE A 150 -33.39 26.64 -10.47
C PHE A 150 -34.79 27.14 -10.81
N ARG A 151 -35.78 26.29 -10.48
CA ARG A 151 -36.78 26.73 -9.50
C ARG A 151 -36.13 26.71 -8.12
N PRO A 152 -36.35 27.73 -7.27
CA PRO A 152 -35.57 27.95 -6.07
C PRO A 152 -35.92 26.91 -4.99
N GLY A 153 -34.93 26.18 -4.46
CA GLY A 153 -35.12 25.37 -3.25
C GLY A 153 -34.18 24.16 -3.10
N VAL A 154 -32.97 24.38 -2.57
CA VAL A 154 -32.21 23.50 -1.65
C VAL A 154 -32.29 21.95 -1.82
N PRO A 155 -32.00 21.33 -2.99
CA PRO A 155 -32.08 19.85 -3.11
C PRO A 155 -30.86 19.13 -2.53
N TRP A 156 -29.66 19.74 -2.62
CA TRP A 156 -28.41 19.08 -2.22
C TRP A 156 -28.21 19.01 -0.71
N VAL A 157 -28.57 20.08 0.02
CA VAL A 157 -28.51 20.05 1.49
C VAL A 157 -29.51 19.05 2.04
N ALA A 158 -30.71 18.96 1.44
CA ALA A 158 -31.68 17.94 1.82
C ALA A 158 -31.17 16.51 1.53
N PHE A 159 -30.49 16.28 0.41
CA PHE A 159 -29.83 15.00 0.13
C PHE A 159 -28.74 14.65 1.16
N VAL A 160 -27.81 15.57 1.44
CA VAL A 160 -26.74 15.32 2.42
C VAL A 160 -27.30 15.12 3.83
N MET A 161 -28.28 15.92 4.23
CA MET A 161 -28.95 15.78 5.53
C MET A 161 -29.76 14.49 5.61
N LEU A 162 -30.41 14.06 4.52
CA LEU A 162 -31.10 12.77 4.47
C LEU A 162 -30.12 11.61 4.63
N VAL A 163 -29.00 11.60 3.89
CA VAL A 163 -27.97 10.56 4.01
C VAL A 163 -27.35 10.56 5.41
N PHE A 164 -27.07 11.73 5.96
CA PHE A 164 -26.58 11.88 7.33
C PHE A 164 -27.61 11.36 8.35
N TRP A 165 -28.90 11.66 8.14
CA TRP A 165 -29.97 11.18 9.01
C TRP A 165 -30.12 9.66 8.93
N CYS A 166 -30.10 9.07 7.73
CA CYS A 166 -30.12 7.63 7.54
C CYS A 166 -28.93 6.95 8.23
N ALA A 167 -27.74 7.55 8.15
CA ALA A 167 -26.56 7.04 8.84
C ALA A 167 -26.70 7.12 10.37
N LEU A 168 -27.27 8.20 10.89
CA LEU A 168 -27.54 8.39 12.31
C LEU A 168 -28.60 7.39 12.81
N GLU A 169 -29.70 7.23 12.10
CA GLU A 169 -30.76 6.26 12.42
C GLU A 169 -30.24 4.82 12.38
N ALA A 170 -29.45 4.47 11.35
CA ALA A 170 -28.78 3.17 11.29
C ALA A 170 -27.78 2.96 12.45
N ALA A 171 -27.06 3.99 12.87
CA ALA A 171 -26.14 3.91 14.01
C ALA A 171 -26.89 3.66 15.33
N ILE A 172 -28.01 4.38 15.56
CA ILE A 172 -28.85 4.20 16.75
C ILE A 172 -29.42 2.77 16.77
N PHE A 173 -29.98 2.30 15.66
CA PHE A 173 -30.50 0.92 15.61
C PHE A 173 -29.41 -0.13 15.73
N SER A 174 -28.24 0.10 15.14
CA SER A 174 -27.11 -0.83 15.30
C SER A 174 -26.71 -0.96 16.77
N TYR A 175 -26.73 0.15 17.51
CA TYR A 175 -26.42 0.16 18.93
C TYR A 175 -27.51 -0.56 19.74
N THR A 176 -28.79 -0.34 19.43
CA THR A 176 -29.89 -0.98 20.18
C THR A 176 -30.05 -2.46 19.88
N LEU A 177 -29.82 -2.89 18.63
CA LEU A 177 -29.90 -4.30 18.23
C LEU A 177 -28.63 -5.10 18.50
N MET A 178 -27.52 -4.44 18.86
CA MET A 178 -26.24 -5.13 19.09
C MET A 178 -26.39 -6.29 20.09
N PRO A 179 -26.96 -6.12 21.30
CA PRO A 179 -27.05 -7.20 22.28
C PRO A 179 -27.84 -8.41 21.76
N THR A 180 -29.01 -8.16 21.16
CA THR A 180 -29.91 -9.18 20.61
C THR A 180 -29.26 -9.95 19.47
N VAL A 181 -28.58 -9.27 18.55
CA VAL A 181 -27.92 -9.91 17.41
C VAL A 181 -26.69 -10.70 17.86
N THR A 182 -25.92 -10.20 18.84
CA THR A 182 -24.82 -10.98 19.39
C THR A 182 -25.28 -12.22 20.12
N GLU A 183 -26.37 -12.17 20.90
CA GLU A 183 -26.91 -13.36 21.59
C GLU A 183 -27.36 -14.42 20.57
N LEU A 184 -28.11 -14.02 19.54
CA LEU A 184 -28.54 -14.93 18.48
C LEU A 184 -27.36 -15.53 17.70
N LEU A 185 -26.32 -14.74 17.42
CA LEU A 185 -25.12 -15.23 16.73
C LEU A 185 -24.27 -16.15 17.61
N THR A 186 -24.17 -15.84 18.92
CA THR A 186 -23.48 -16.70 19.88
C THR A 186 -24.20 -18.04 20.02
N ASP A 187 -25.54 -18.05 20.06
CA ASP A 187 -26.35 -19.27 20.10
C ASP A 187 -26.25 -20.09 18.81
N LEU A 188 -26.16 -19.45 17.64
CA LEU A 188 -26.10 -20.15 16.34
C LEU A 188 -24.69 -20.65 15.97
N VAL A 189 -23.64 -19.91 16.34
CA VAL A 189 -22.26 -20.11 15.83
C VAL A 189 -21.28 -20.55 16.93
N GLY A 190 -21.61 -20.38 18.21
CA GLY A 190 -20.84 -20.92 19.34
C GLY A 190 -19.43 -20.36 19.54
N GLY A 191 -19.10 -19.19 18.96
CA GLY A 191 -17.76 -18.61 19.02
C GLY A 191 -17.73 -17.12 19.38
N GLU A 192 -16.83 -16.74 20.30
CA GLU A 192 -16.61 -15.35 20.74
C GLU A 192 -15.89 -14.48 19.68
N SER A 193 -15.32 -15.09 18.64
CA SER A 193 -14.48 -14.42 17.63
C SER A 193 -15.24 -13.73 16.49
N THR A 194 -16.56 -13.90 16.38
CA THR A 194 -17.41 -13.23 15.37
C THR A 194 -17.85 -11.82 15.79
N ALA A 195 -17.75 -11.46 17.07
CA ALA A 195 -18.29 -10.21 17.62
C ALA A 195 -17.71 -8.94 16.95
N HIS A 196 -16.46 -8.96 16.50
CA HIS A 196 -15.81 -7.78 15.91
C HIS A 196 -16.33 -7.44 14.50
N TYR A 197 -16.76 -8.44 13.73
CA TYR A 197 -17.30 -8.24 12.38
C TYR A 197 -18.82 -8.04 12.38
N THR A 198 -19.52 -8.45 13.44
CA THR A 198 -20.97 -8.28 13.58
C THR A 198 -21.39 -6.82 13.50
N THR A 199 -20.68 -5.91 14.19
CA THR A 199 -21.04 -4.48 14.25
C THR A 199 -21.04 -3.79 12.87
N PRO A 200 -19.96 -3.84 12.05
CA PRO A 200 -19.98 -3.18 10.74
C PRO A 200 -20.96 -3.81 9.76
N ILE A 201 -21.18 -5.14 9.83
CA ILE A 201 -22.14 -5.83 8.97
C ILE A 201 -23.57 -5.42 9.32
N LEU A 202 -23.92 -5.42 10.61
CA LEU A 202 -25.23 -4.98 11.10
C LEU A 202 -25.50 -3.53 10.71
N TYR A 203 -24.50 -2.64 10.88
CA TYR A 203 -24.63 -1.24 10.49
C TYR A 203 -24.91 -1.06 9.01
N CYS A 204 -24.14 -1.72 8.12
CA CYS A 204 -24.37 -1.65 6.69
C CYS A 204 -25.75 -2.21 6.30
N PHE A 205 -26.18 -3.31 6.92
CA PHE A 205 -27.50 -3.91 6.67
C PHE A 205 -28.64 -2.96 7.08
N LEU A 206 -28.56 -2.37 8.28
CA LEU A 206 -29.56 -1.43 8.79
C LEU A 206 -29.59 -0.14 7.97
N LEU A 207 -28.43 0.35 7.53
CA LEU A 207 -28.34 1.53 6.66
C LEU A 207 -29.06 1.31 5.33
N LEU A 208 -28.87 0.14 4.71
CA LEU A 208 -29.59 -0.23 3.49
C LEU A 208 -31.10 -0.36 3.72
N LEU A 209 -31.50 -0.91 4.87
CA LEU A 209 -32.91 -1.05 5.22
C LEU A 209 -33.59 0.31 5.41
N VAL A 210 -32.97 1.21 6.18
CA VAL A 210 -33.49 2.58 6.41
C VAL A 210 -33.59 3.37 5.11
N MET A 211 -32.56 3.29 4.25
CA MET A 211 -32.59 3.89 2.91
C MET A 211 -33.69 3.29 2.04
N GLY A 212 -33.89 1.97 2.10
CA GLY A 212 -34.96 1.26 1.40
C GLY A 212 -36.34 1.74 1.81
N SER A 213 -36.58 1.96 3.10
CA SER A 213 -37.87 2.50 3.57
C SER A 213 -38.16 3.90 3.02
N PHE A 214 -37.16 4.79 2.95
CA PHE A 214 -37.37 6.10 2.29
C PHE A 214 -37.66 5.97 0.80
N ALA A 215 -37.03 5.02 0.11
CA ALA A 215 -37.34 4.73 -1.30
C ALA A 215 -38.80 4.27 -1.48
N CYS A 216 -39.33 3.46 -0.55
CA CYS A 216 -40.72 3.03 -0.57
C CYS A 216 -41.69 4.23 -0.40
N VAL A 217 -41.44 5.11 0.57
CA VAL A 217 -42.26 6.33 0.77
C VAL A 217 -42.25 7.22 -0.48
N GLN A 218 -41.10 7.33 -1.16
CA GLN A 218 -41.00 8.05 -2.43
C GLN A 218 -41.83 7.41 -3.54
N SER A 219 -41.75 6.09 -3.73
CA SER A 219 -42.59 5.41 -4.72
C SER A 219 -44.08 5.53 -4.41
N LEU A 220 -44.47 5.59 -3.14
CA LEU A 220 -45.85 5.84 -2.73
C LEU A 220 -46.29 7.26 -3.11
N MET A 221 -45.45 8.25 -2.84
CA MET A 221 -45.71 9.64 -3.21
C MET A 221 -45.81 9.83 -4.73
N ASP A 222 -44.95 9.16 -5.48
CA ASP A 222 -44.97 9.22 -6.95
C ASP A 222 -46.20 8.53 -7.54
N ALA A 223 -46.65 7.42 -6.95
CA ALA A 223 -47.91 6.77 -7.31
C ALA A 223 -49.13 7.66 -6.99
N LEU A 224 -49.11 8.36 -5.86
CA LEU A 224 -50.16 9.32 -5.48
C LEU A 224 -50.22 10.50 -6.47
N LYS A 225 -49.07 11.04 -6.89
CA LYS A 225 -49.00 12.12 -7.89
C LYS A 225 -49.52 11.67 -9.26
N LYS A 226 -49.21 10.45 -9.69
CA LYS A 226 -49.66 9.87 -10.96
C LYS A 226 -51.14 9.46 -10.96
N LYS A 227 -51.81 9.46 -9.80
CA LYS A 227 -53.22 9.04 -9.61
C LYS A 227 -53.52 7.62 -10.10
N ASP A 228 -52.52 6.75 -10.11
CA ASP A 228 -52.68 5.34 -10.49
C ASP A 228 -53.15 4.52 -9.28
N PHE A 229 -54.46 4.39 -9.13
CA PHE A 229 -55.08 3.70 -7.98
C PHE A 229 -54.57 2.28 -7.75
N LYS A 230 -54.26 1.53 -8.81
CA LYS A 230 -53.68 0.18 -8.71
C LYS A 230 -52.30 0.20 -8.05
N SER A 231 -51.44 1.12 -8.49
CA SER A 231 -50.07 1.30 -7.96
C SER A 231 -50.08 1.82 -6.53
N ILE A 232 -51.02 2.71 -6.19
CA ILE A 232 -51.20 3.21 -4.82
C ILE A 232 -51.53 2.05 -3.87
N ILE A 233 -52.51 1.21 -4.21
CA ILE A 233 -52.91 0.08 -3.35
C ILE A 233 -51.75 -0.89 -3.14
N GLN A 234 -51.03 -1.25 -4.22
CA GLN A 234 -49.87 -2.14 -4.12
C GLN A 234 -48.78 -1.54 -3.23
N MET A 235 -48.49 -0.25 -3.38
CA MET A 235 -47.43 0.41 -2.61
C MET A 235 -47.80 0.58 -1.14
N VAL A 236 -49.06 0.88 -0.82
CA VAL A 236 -49.55 0.92 0.57
C VAL A 236 -49.40 -0.43 1.26
N ILE A 237 -49.65 -1.54 0.55
CA ILE A 237 -49.46 -2.88 1.12
C ILE A 237 -47.98 -3.15 1.42
N VAL A 238 -47.08 -2.76 0.52
CA VAL A 238 -45.62 -2.89 0.72
C VAL A 238 -45.17 -2.04 1.90
N GLU A 239 -45.63 -0.79 1.99
CA GLU A 239 -45.29 0.11 3.09
C GLU A 239 -45.78 -0.42 4.44
N LEU A 240 -46.99 -0.98 4.50
CA LEU A 240 -47.53 -1.58 5.72
C LEU A 240 -46.70 -2.79 6.16
N PHE A 241 -46.20 -3.59 5.21
CA PHE A 241 -45.30 -4.70 5.51
C PHE A 241 -43.94 -4.21 6.06
N VAL A 242 -43.35 -3.18 5.45
CA VAL A 242 -42.10 -2.55 5.94
C VAL A 242 -42.31 -1.96 7.33
N MET A 243 -43.42 -1.25 7.54
CA MET A 243 -43.81 -0.71 8.83
C MET A 243 -43.92 -1.81 9.88
N PHE A 244 -44.59 -2.93 9.57
CA PHE A 244 -44.70 -4.06 10.49
C PHE A 244 -43.32 -4.61 10.90
N PHE A 245 -42.42 -4.78 9.93
CA PHE A 245 -41.07 -5.25 10.19
C PHE A 245 -40.27 -4.27 11.05
N GLU A 246 -40.21 -2.99 10.66
CA GLU A 246 -39.46 -1.97 11.39
C GLU A 246 -40.00 -1.74 12.80
N VAL A 247 -41.33 -1.77 12.97
CA VAL A 247 -41.95 -1.61 14.29
C VAL A 247 -41.65 -2.80 15.20
N MET A 248 -41.76 -4.03 14.68
CA MET A 248 -41.58 -5.23 15.49
C MET A 248 -40.12 -5.50 15.86
N PHE A 249 -39.17 -5.21 14.95
CA PHE A 249 -37.75 -5.54 15.14
C PHE A 249 -36.87 -4.34 15.52
N LEU A 250 -37.13 -3.13 15.02
CA LEU A 250 -36.25 -1.98 15.24
C LEU A 250 -36.79 -1.06 16.33
N TYR A 251 -37.99 -0.52 16.12
CA TYR A 251 -38.57 0.48 17.02
C TYR A 251 -38.99 -0.12 18.36
N ARG A 252 -39.42 -1.38 18.38
CA ARG A 252 -39.68 -2.07 19.65
C ARG A 252 -38.43 -2.15 20.52
N GLU A 253 -37.30 -2.59 19.98
CA GLU A 253 -36.04 -2.68 20.72
C GLU A 253 -35.54 -1.29 21.16
N LEU A 254 -35.76 -0.26 20.34
CA LEU A 254 -35.50 1.12 20.71
C LEU A 254 -36.34 1.55 21.93
N ILE A 255 -37.65 1.24 21.93
CA ILE A 255 -38.56 1.60 23.02
C ILE A 255 -38.29 0.77 24.27
N ASP A 256 -37.98 -0.53 24.12
CA ASP A 256 -37.62 -1.41 25.24
C ASP A 256 -36.30 -0.92 25.89
N ALA A 257 -35.33 -0.43 25.12
CA ALA A 257 -34.13 0.22 25.64
C ALA A 257 -34.41 1.56 26.36
N LEU A 258 -35.43 2.32 25.94
CA LEU A 258 -35.85 3.59 26.55
C LEU A 258 -36.83 3.40 27.73
N THR A 259 -37.45 2.24 27.87
CA THR A 259 -38.49 1.93 28.89
C THR A 259 -38.01 2.14 30.34
N PRO A 260 -36.76 1.81 30.74
CA PRO A 260 -36.28 2.10 32.09
C PRO A 260 -36.33 3.58 32.44
N TRP A 261 -36.03 4.46 31.48
CA TRP A 261 -36.10 5.91 31.67
C TRP A 261 -37.54 6.42 31.76
N ILE A 262 -38.43 5.91 30.91
CA ILE A 262 -39.84 6.34 30.89
C ILE A 262 -40.60 5.84 32.14
N SER A 263 -40.32 4.62 32.59
CA SER A 263 -40.93 4.04 33.78
C SER A 263 -40.54 4.77 35.07
N GLN A 264 -39.32 5.31 35.13
CA GLN A 264 -38.86 6.15 36.25
C GLN A 264 -39.60 7.49 36.33
N GLN A 265 -40.01 8.07 35.20
CA GLN A 265 -40.74 9.36 35.18
C GLN A 265 -42.26 9.21 35.28
N THR A 266 -42.82 8.11 34.77
CA THR A 266 -44.27 7.97 34.56
C THR A 266 -44.93 6.99 35.54
N GLY A 267 -44.15 6.17 36.26
CA GLY A 267 -44.64 5.26 37.31
C GLY A 267 -45.56 4.12 36.82
N MET A 268 -45.81 4.00 35.52
CA MET A 268 -46.65 2.96 34.93
C MET A 268 -45.79 1.80 34.39
N LYS A 269 -46.19 0.56 34.70
CA LYS A 269 -45.62 -0.64 34.08
C LYS A 269 -46.14 -0.73 32.64
N MET A 270 -45.27 -0.50 31.66
CA MET A 270 -45.64 -0.62 30.25
C MET A 270 -45.92 -2.08 29.90
N GLY A 271 -47.16 -2.39 29.48
CA GLY A 271 -47.49 -3.68 28.88
C GLY A 271 -47.05 -3.77 27.42
N LEU A 272 -46.93 -4.99 26.88
CA LEU A 272 -46.53 -5.26 25.49
C LEU A 272 -47.34 -4.47 24.44
N THR A 273 -48.66 -4.33 24.65
CA THR A 273 -49.52 -3.57 23.74
C THR A 273 -49.19 -2.08 23.75
N PHE A 274 -48.78 -1.55 24.91
CA PHE A 274 -48.40 -0.16 25.06
C PHE A 274 -47.05 0.12 24.40
N THR A 275 -46.08 -0.78 24.53
CA THR A 275 -44.77 -0.65 23.85
C THR A 275 -44.90 -0.74 22.34
N LEU A 276 -45.73 -1.65 21.82
CA LEU A 276 -46.02 -1.76 20.38
C LEU A 276 -46.73 -0.51 19.83
N ALA A 277 -47.73 0.01 20.55
CA ALA A 277 -48.42 1.23 20.14
C ALA A 277 -47.44 2.43 20.10
N LEU A 278 -46.63 2.59 21.15
CA LEU A 278 -45.63 3.66 21.22
C LEU A 278 -44.57 3.54 20.13
N SER A 279 -44.14 2.31 19.81
CA SER A 279 -43.21 2.02 18.72
C SER A 279 -43.79 2.39 17.35
N ALA A 280 -45.07 2.07 17.10
CA ALA A 280 -45.76 2.45 15.87
C ALA A 280 -45.90 3.97 15.74
N PHE A 281 -46.27 4.67 16.82
CA PHE A 281 -46.32 6.14 16.82
C PHE A 281 -44.94 6.78 16.64
N GLY A 282 -43.90 6.21 17.28
CA GLY A 282 -42.52 6.62 17.10
C GLY A 282 -42.07 6.47 15.64
N TRP A 283 -42.39 5.34 15.02
CA TRP A 283 -42.12 5.08 13.60
C TRP A 283 -42.78 6.12 12.71
N ILE A 284 -44.10 6.33 12.85
CA ILE A 284 -44.85 7.31 12.05
C ILE A 284 -44.30 8.73 12.27
N GLY A 285 -43.96 9.08 13.52
CA GLY A 285 -43.44 10.39 13.88
C GLY A 285 -42.08 10.67 13.27
N ILE A 286 -41.11 9.76 13.47
CA ILE A 286 -39.75 9.92 12.95
C ILE A 286 -39.77 9.86 11.42
N ARG A 287 -40.45 8.89 10.81
CA ARG A 287 -40.54 8.77 9.34
C ARG A 287 -41.31 9.92 8.70
N GLY A 288 -42.42 10.36 9.29
CA GLY A 288 -43.19 11.50 8.77
C GLY A 288 -42.42 12.82 8.85
N MET A 289 -41.72 13.06 9.97
CA MET A 289 -40.91 14.25 10.16
C MET A 289 -39.70 14.28 9.22
N THR A 290 -38.96 13.18 9.14
CA THR A 290 -37.77 13.06 8.27
C THR A 290 -38.15 13.15 6.79
N TRP A 291 -39.28 12.55 6.41
CA TRP A 291 -39.86 12.70 5.08
C TRP A 291 -40.18 14.17 4.74
N PHE A 292 -40.85 14.88 5.64
CA PHE A 292 -41.22 16.28 5.42
C PHE A 292 -40.00 17.21 5.38
N LEU A 293 -39.05 17.04 6.29
CA LEU A 293 -37.88 17.92 6.40
C LEU A 293 -36.86 17.68 5.28
N PHE A 294 -36.62 16.42 4.91
CA PHE A 294 -35.53 16.05 4.00
C PHE A 294 -35.95 15.06 2.91
N GLY A 295 -36.79 14.08 3.22
CA GLY A 295 -37.13 12.98 2.31
C GLY A 295 -37.78 13.42 1.00
N GLN A 296 -38.71 14.38 1.03
CA GLN A 296 -39.40 14.88 -0.18
C GLN A 296 -38.47 15.51 -1.21
N TYR A 297 -37.31 16.03 -0.78
CA TYR A 297 -36.33 16.70 -1.64
C TYR A 297 -35.06 15.86 -1.86
N GLY A 298 -34.70 15.00 -0.89
CA GLY A 298 -33.46 14.22 -0.89
C GLY A 298 -33.59 12.79 -1.44
N THR A 299 -34.78 12.18 -1.43
CA THR A 299 -34.95 10.78 -1.89
C THR A 299 -34.82 10.63 -3.42
N PRO A 300 -35.34 11.54 -4.27
CA PRO A 300 -35.13 11.46 -5.71
C PRO A 300 -33.65 11.48 -6.15
N PRO A 301 -32.78 12.40 -5.66
CA PRO A 301 -31.35 12.35 -6.00
C PRO A 301 -30.64 11.13 -5.40
N MET A 302 -31.08 10.61 -4.25
CA MET A 302 -30.56 9.35 -3.69
C MET A 302 -30.83 8.17 -4.61
N LEU A 303 -32.06 8.04 -5.12
CA LEU A 303 -32.41 6.98 -6.07
C LEU A 303 -31.64 7.11 -7.39
N ALA A 304 -31.47 8.33 -7.91
CA ALA A 304 -30.68 8.58 -9.13
C ALA A 304 -29.19 8.23 -8.95
N PHE A 305 -28.63 8.50 -7.76
CA PHE A 305 -27.25 8.12 -7.43
C PHE A 305 -27.08 6.60 -7.32
N ILE A 306 -28.02 5.91 -6.66
CA ILE A 306 -28.02 4.44 -6.52
C ILE A 306 -28.21 3.76 -7.88
N SER A 307 -29.13 4.25 -8.71
CA SER A 307 -29.43 3.68 -10.02
C SER A 307 -28.41 4.07 -11.10
N ARG A 308 -27.54 5.05 -10.82
CA ARG A 308 -26.65 5.70 -11.80
C ARG A 308 -27.39 6.20 -13.05
N GLN A 309 -28.69 6.41 -12.96
CA GLN A 309 -29.49 6.98 -14.04
C GLN A 309 -29.72 8.46 -13.74
N PRO A 310 -29.43 9.36 -14.70
CA PRO A 310 -29.77 10.77 -14.52
C PRO A 310 -31.28 10.88 -14.29
N ILE A 311 -31.71 11.82 -13.46
CA ILE A 311 -33.14 12.14 -13.31
C ILE A 311 -33.59 12.67 -14.67
N VAL A 312 -34.19 11.80 -15.47
CA VAL A 312 -34.81 12.17 -16.73
C VAL A 312 -36.22 12.63 -16.39
N ASP A 313 -36.42 13.94 -16.35
CA ASP A 313 -37.74 14.46 -16.72
C ASP A 313 -37.93 14.12 -18.20
N GLU A 314 -38.84 13.20 -18.49
CA GLU A 314 -39.15 12.69 -19.83
C GLU A 314 -39.66 13.79 -20.80
N ASP A 315 -39.91 15.00 -20.29
CA ASP A 315 -40.52 16.12 -21.02
C ASP A 315 -39.55 17.23 -21.47
N ASP A 316 -38.23 17.15 -21.23
CA ASP A 316 -37.30 18.21 -21.67
C ASP A 316 -36.24 17.75 -22.69
N PRO A 317 -36.43 18.00 -24.01
CA PRO A 317 -35.50 17.62 -25.06
C PRO A 317 -34.13 18.33 -24.97
N ARG A 318 -33.98 19.37 -24.12
CA ARG A 318 -32.69 20.03 -23.89
C ARG A 318 -31.74 19.22 -22.99
N LEU A 319 -32.30 18.29 -22.23
CA LEU A 319 -31.62 17.48 -21.22
C LEU A 319 -30.88 16.28 -21.85
N ALA A 320 -31.49 15.67 -22.87
CA ALA A 320 -30.87 14.64 -23.70
C ALA A 320 -29.63 15.14 -24.47
N ALA A 321 -29.62 16.41 -24.89
CA ALA A 321 -28.48 17.04 -25.55
C ALA A 321 -27.32 17.37 -24.59
N ALA A 322 -27.60 17.52 -23.28
CA ALA A 322 -26.58 17.77 -22.26
C ALA A 322 -25.82 16.50 -21.85
N ALA A 323 -26.48 15.33 -21.92
CA ALA A 323 -25.87 14.02 -21.66
C ALA A 323 -24.86 13.57 -22.74
N ALA A 324 -24.92 14.16 -23.94
CA ALA A 324 -24.02 13.86 -25.06
C ALA A 324 -22.68 14.60 -25.02
N LYS A 325 -22.42 15.47 -24.01
CA LYS A 325 -21.12 16.13 -23.87
C LYS A 325 -20.11 15.18 -23.24
N PRO A 326 -18.94 14.97 -23.85
CA PRO A 326 -17.95 14.00 -23.38
C PRO A 326 -17.47 14.37 -21.97
N ALA A 327 -16.99 13.35 -21.26
CA ALA A 327 -16.49 13.44 -19.88
C ALA A 327 -15.72 14.76 -19.66
N PRO A 328 -16.05 15.48 -18.59
CA PRO A 328 -15.72 16.90 -18.48
C PRO A 328 -14.21 17.11 -18.33
N ALA A 329 -13.68 18.13 -19.00
CA ALA A 329 -12.24 18.41 -19.16
C ALA A 329 -11.41 18.54 -17.86
N TRP A 330 -12.05 18.63 -16.70
CA TRP A 330 -11.40 18.77 -15.40
C TRP A 330 -10.80 17.48 -14.82
N TRP A 331 -11.21 16.29 -15.28
CA TRP A 331 -10.55 15.02 -14.92
C TRP A 331 -9.32 14.71 -15.77
N ARG A 332 -9.20 15.33 -16.94
CA ARG A 332 -8.06 15.10 -17.82
C ARG A 332 -6.78 15.72 -17.26
N GLN A 333 -6.85 16.90 -16.66
CA GLN A 333 -5.69 17.59 -16.11
C GLN A 333 -4.99 16.79 -14.98
N PRO A 334 -5.68 16.33 -13.93
CA PRO A 334 -5.04 15.53 -12.86
C PRO A 334 -4.50 14.20 -13.36
N VAL A 335 -5.20 13.55 -14.31
CA VAL A 335 -4.76 12.27 -14.88
C VAL A 335 -3.54 12.44 -15.77
N GLU A 336 -3.46 13.53 -16.54
CA GLU A 336 -2.29 13.87 -17.33
C GLU A 336 -1.09 14.27 -16.47
N GLU A 337 -1.31 15.00 -15.37
CA GLU A 337 -0.27 15.32 -14.38
C GLU A 337 0.26 14.04 -13.71
N LEU A 338 -0.64 13.17 -13.23
CA LEU A 338 -0.27 11.88 -12.66
C LEU A 338 0.51 11.01 -13.65
N LYS A 339 0.09 10.95 -14.92
CA LYS A 339 0.77 10.17 -15.94
C LYS A 339 2.17 10.70 -16.23
N LYS A 340 2.33 12.02 -16.36
CA LYS A 340 3.64 12.67 -16.51
C LYS A 340 4.57 12.38 -15.33
N GLU A 341 4.02 12.30 -14.13
CA GLU A 341 4.79 11.96 -12.93
C GLU A 341 5.16 10.49 -12.83
N ILE A 342 4.30 9.57 -13.27
CA ILE A 342 4.64 8.15 -13.37
C ILE A 342 5.77 7.95 -14.38
N ASP A 343 5.72 8.64 -15.52
CA ASP A 343 6.77 8.60 -16.53
C ASP A 343 8.08 9.21 -15.99
N TRP A 344 7.99 10.30 -15.23
CA TRP A 344 9.14 10.88 -14.52
C TRP A 344 9.71 9.92 -13.47
N LEU A 345 8.86 9.21 -12.72
CA LEU A 345 9.28 8.25 -11.70
C LEU A 345 10.03 7.07 -12.31
N HIS A 346 9.60 6.60 -13.49
CA HIS A 346 10.31 5.55 -14.23
C HIS A 346 11.68 6.01 -14.71
N ALA A 347 11.77 7.21 -15.30
CA ALA A 347 13.06 7.76 -15.73
C ALA A 347 14.03 7.95 -14.53
N LYS A 348 13.49 8.34 -13.37
CA LYS A 348 14.27 8.52 -12.15
C LYS A 348 14.65 7.22 -11.44
N SER A 349 13.84 6.18 -11.54
CA SER A 349 14.19 4.86 -11.00
C SER A 349 15.36 4.24 -11.78
N GLU A 350 15.39 4.42 -13.10
CA GLU A 350 16.51 3.98 -13.94
C GLU A 350 17.82 4.70 -13.57
N GLU A 351 17.77 6.03 -13.33
CA GLU A 351 18.93 6.81 -12.86
C GLU A 351 19.42 6.36 -11.46
N LEU A 352 18.50 6.01 -10.54
CA LEU A 352 18.85 5.48 -9.22
C LEU A 352 19.48 4.09 -9.30
N LEU A 353 18.98 3.24 -10.18
CA LEU A 353 19.56 1.93 -10.43
C LEU A 353 20.99 2.08 -10.93
N ASP A 354 21.25 3.01 -11.86
CA ASP A 354 22.61 3.27 -12.34
C ASP A 354 23.55 3.75 -11.22
N TYR A 355 23.09 4.65 -10.34
CA TYR A 355 23.88 5.11 -9.19
C TYR A 355 24.16 4.02 -8.17
N LEU A 356 23.28 3.04 -8.01
CA LEU A 356 23.45 1.93 -7.08
C LEU A 356 24.28 0.78 -7.68
N VAL A 357 24.07 0.47 -8.95
CA VAL A 357 24.68 -0.67 -9.64
C VAL A 357 26.16 -0.41 -9.91
N LEU A 358 26.51 0.79 -10.39
CA LEU A 358 27.87 1.09 -10.82
C LEU A 358 28.93 0.91 -9.70
N PRO A 359 28.73 1.37 -8.46
CA PRO A 359 29.70 1.17 -7.40
C PRO A 359 29.74 -0.27 -6.86
N VAL A 360 28.61 -0.98 -6.80
CA VAL A 360 28.56 -2.41 -6.43
C VAL A 360 29.35 -3.25 -7.42
N LEU A 361 29.22 -2.93 -8.70
CA LEU A 361 29.85 -3.63 -9.81
C LEU A 361 31.38 -3.42 -9.84
N GLN A 362 31.85 -2.25 -9.42
CA GLN A 362 33.29 -2.00 -9.23
C GLN A 362 33.90 -2.87 -8.12
N ILE A 363 33.20 -3.07 -7.00
CA ILE A 363 33.63 -4.00 -5.95
C ILE A 363 33.66 -5.44 -6.48
N ALA A 364 32.62 -5.87 -7.21
CA ALA A 364 32.56 -7.21 -7.78
C ALA A 364 33.71 -7.47 -8.76
N ALA A 365 34.03 -6.50 -9.63
CA ALA A 365 35.14 -6.61 -10.56
C ALA A 365 36.52 -6.61 -9.87
N ALA A 366 36.69 -5.83 -8.79
CA ALA A 366 37.91 -5.88 -7.98
C ALA A 366 38.09 -7.26 -7.31
N ALA A 367 37.02 -7.87 -6.80
CA ALA A 367 37.05 -9.24 -6.26
C ALA A 367 37.39 -10.28 -7.35
N LEU A 368 36.83 -10.16 -8.56
CA LEU A 368 37.17 -11.01 -9.69
C LEU A 368 38.64 -10.85 -10.12
N ASN A 369 39.19 -9.64 -10.09
CA ASN A 369 40.61 -9.38 -10.36
C ASN A 369 41.52 -10.13 -9.39
N PHE A 370 41.18 -10.24 -8.10
CA PHE A 370 41.93 -11.06 -7.14
C PHE A 370 41.90 -12.55 -7.50
N GLY A 371 40.74 -13.07 -7.92
CA GLY A 371 40.62 -14.45 -8.39
C GLY A 371 41.44 -14.72 -9.67
N MET A 372 41.42 -13.78 -10.62
CA MET A 372 42.17 -13.90 -11.87
C MET A 372 43.69 -13.74 -11.68
N VAL A 373 44.13 -12.89 -10.75
CA VAL A 373 45.55 -12.81 -10.36
C VAL A 373 46.01 -14.09 -9.65
N LEU A 374 45.13 -14.75 -8.89
CA LEU A 374 45.41 -16.06 -8.29
C LEU A 374 45.52 -17.16 -9.34
N VAL A 375 44.68 -17.22 -10.36
CA VAL A 375 44.68 -18.31 -11.37
C VAL A 375 45.64 -18.05 -12.53
N ALA A 376 45.59 -16.85 -13.11
CA ALA A 376 46.24 -16.51 -14.38
C ALA A 376 47.40 -15.49 -14.24
N SER A 377 47.71 -15.02 -13.03
CA SER A 377 48.75 -14.01 -12.75
C SER A 377 48.60 -12.67 -13.50
N ARG A 378 47.40 -12.38 -14.00
CA ARG A 378 47.08 -11.14 -14.74
C ARG A 378 45.74 -10.58 -14.28
N GLN A 379 45.64 -9.25 -14.27
CA GLN A 379 44.36 -8.56 -14.09
C GLN A 379 43.55 -8.68 -15.39
N VAL A 380 42.24 -8.80 -15.28
CA VAL A 380 41.32 -8.93 -16.43
C VAL A 380 40.53 -7.64 -16.64
N PHE A 381 40.25 -6.91 -15.56
CA PHE A 381 39.52 -5.66 -15.60
C PHE A 381 40.42 -4.50 -15.20
N SER A 382 40.48 -3.44 -16.02
CA SER A 382 41.09 -2.17 -15.67
C SER A 382 40.07 -1.28 -14.95
N LEU A 383 40.28 -1.03 -13.65
CA LEU A 383 39.44 -0.15 -12.84
C LEU A 383 39.94 1.31 -12.93
N PRO A 384 39.08 2.33 -12.78
CA PRO A 384 37.64 2.27 -12.54
C PRO A 384 36.79 2.24 -13.82
N PHE A 385 35.65 1.53 -13.79
CA PHE A 385 34.64 1.58 -14.85
C PHE A 385 33.90 2.91 -14.84
N LYS A 386 33.68 3.48 -16.03
CA LYS A 386 32.94 4.73 -16.21
C LYS A 386 31.46 4.48 -16.50
N GLU A 387 31.11 3.35 -17.11
CA GLU A 387 29.73 2.99 -17.45
C GLU A 387 29.47 1.48 -17.26
N GLY A 388 28.24 1.10 -16.90
CA GLY A 388 27.85 -0.31 -16.75
C GLY A 388 27.93 -1.12 -18.06
N LYS A 389 27.86 -0.45 -19.22
CA LYS A 389 27.98 -1.05 -20.56
C LYS A 389 29.40 -1.53 -20.89
N GLU A 390 30.43 -1.02 -20.20
CA GLU A 390 31.82 -1.47 -20.41
C GLU A 390 32.04 -2.92 -19.95
N ILE A 391 31.16 -3.43 -19.08
CA ILE A 391 31.28 -4.78 -18.50
C ILE A 391 30.66 -5.85 -19.38
N THR A 392 29.54 -5.58 -20.04
CA THR A 392 29.02 -6.49 -21.07
C THR A 392 30.00 -6.59 -22.23
N GLN A 393 30.60 -5.47 -22.64
CA GLN A 393 31.65 -5.47 -23.66
C GLN A 393 32.91 -6.24 -23.22
N THR A 394 33.36 -6.09 -21.97
CA THR A 394 34.52 -6.86 -21.48
C THR A 394 34.21 -8.35 -21.33
N TRP A 395 32.97 -8.71 -20.96
CA TRP A 395 32.49 -10.09 -20.96
C TRP A 395 32.41 -10.70 -22.36
N ASP A 396 31.94 -9.95 -23.36
CA ASP A 396 31.94 -10.35 -24.77
C ASP A 396 33.37 -10.53 -25.31
N ILE A 397 34.30 -9.66 -24.91
CA ILE A 397 35.73 -9.79 -25.25
C ILE A 397 36.35 -11.05 -24.62
N LEU A 398 35.96 -11.40 -23.39
CA LEU A 398 36.42 -12.62 -22.72
C LEU A 398 35.79 -13.89 -23.31
N GLN A 399 34.54 -13.85 -23.77
CA GLN A 399 33.91 -14.96 -24.47
C GLN A 399 34.53 -15.18 -25.86
N THR A 400 34.85 -14.11 -26.57
CA THR A 400 35.53 -14.21 -27.88
C THR A 400 36.99 -14.69 -27.78
N LEU A 401 37.67 -14.46 -26.66
CA LEU A 401 39.01 -15.00 -26.38
C LEU A 401 39.02 -16.50 -26.00
N HIS A 402 37.90 -17.06 -25.52
CA HIS A 402 37.79 -18.49 -25.19
C HIS A 402 37.37 -19.37 -26.37
N LEU A 403 36.95 -18.80 -27.50
CA LEU A 403 36.80 -19.54 -28.76
C LEU A 403 38.18 -19.67 -29.41
N PRO A 404 38.73 -20.89 -29.62
CA PRO A 404 39.98 -21.04 -30.33
C PRO A 404 39.78 -20.50 -31.75
N ARG A 405 40.47 -19.41 -32.07
CA ARG A 405 40.55 -18.87 -33.42
C ARG A 405 41.21 -19.96 -34.26
N LYS A 406 40.40 -20.75 -34.99
CA LYS A 406 40.86 -21.74 -35.94
C LYS A 406 41.82 -21.01 -36.88
N GLN A 407 43.12 -21.27 -36.75
CA GLN A 407 44.13 -20.72 -37.65
C GLN A 407 43.72 -21.16 -39.06
N ALA A 408 43.29 -20.21 -39.87
CA ALA A 408 43.22 -20.40 -41.30
C ALA A 408 44.67 -20.44 -41.79
N THR A 409 45.20 -21.65 -41.91
CA THR A 409 46.38 -21.95 -42.70
C THR A 409 46.03 -21.70 -44.16
N LEU A 410 46.70 -20.73 -44.79
CA LEU A 410 46.94 -20.70 -46.23
C LEU A 410 48.12 -21.61 -46.55
#